data_AF-A0AA41WRB9-F1
#
_entry.id   AF-A0AA41WRB9-F1
#
_cell.length_a   1.000
_cell.length_b   1.000
_cell.length_c   1.000
_cell.angle_alpha   90.00
_cell.angle_beta   90.00
_cell.angle_gamma   90.00
#
_symmetry.space_group_name_H-M   'P 1'
#
loop_
_entity.id
_entity.type
_entity.pdbx_description
1 polymer ?
#
loop_
_entity_poly.entity_id
_entity_poly.type
_entity_poly.pdbx_seq_one_letter_code
_entity_poly.pdbx_strand_id
1 'polypeptide(L)'
;MSAAKTFVLRGEPNAQALWNFLKHNWRAFSDAGKPLAVSVAEHRAKRSTEQNKRLWALLNEIAEQAMLDGKHYSAEAWHEWTKRQFIGVEELPGGGTVGISTTTLNVEEFGAYMTRIEAWAVQNFGIEFRD
;
A
#
# COMPACT_ATOMS: atom_id res chain seq x y z
N MET A 1 -17.96 -1.92 -16.35
CA MET A 1 -16.59 -1.60 -15.89
C MET A 1 -15.78 -1.11 -17.10
N SER A 2 -15.43 0.17 -17.16
CA SER A 2 -14.54 0.68 -18.23
C SER A 2 -13.11 0.43 -17.79
N ALA A 3 -12.34 -0.34 -18.56
CA ALA A 3 -10.94 -0.60 -18.26
C ALA A 3 -10.16 0.73 -18.31
N ALA A 4 -9.59 1.15 -17.18
CA ALA A 4 -8.69 2.29 -17.12
C ALA A 4 -7.39 1.95 -17.86
N LYS A 5 -6.98 2.78 -18.82
CA LYS A 5 -5.73 2.61 -19.56
C LYS A 5 -4.60 3.35 -18.85
N THR A 6 -3.67 2.62 -18.26
CA THR A 6 -2.51 3.19 -17.54
C THR A 6 -1.29 3.26 -18.46
N PHE A 7 -0.62 4.41 -18.48
CA PHE A 7 0.66 4.59 -19.18
C PHE A 7 1.79 4.67 -18.16
N VAL A 8 2.79 3.81 -18.29
CA VAL A 8 3.97 3.80 -17.40
C VAL A 8 5.15 4.40 -18.17
N LEU A 9 5.60 5.58 -17.76
CA LEU A 9 6.66 6.30 -18.46
C LEU A 9 8.04 5.77 -18.02
N ARG A 10 8.60 4.83 -18.80
CA ARG A 10 9.96 4.26 -18.58
C ARG A 10 11.00 4.78 -19.58
N GLY A 11 10.56 5.58 -20.54
CA GLY A 11 11.37 6.08 -21.65
C GLY A 11 10.50 6.82 -22.65
N GLU A 12 11.16 7.44 -23.62
CA GLU A 12 10.55 8.32 -24.62
C GLU A 12 9.40 7.70 -25.43
N PRO A 13 9.47 6.42 -25.86
CA PRO A 13 8.36 5.79 -26.58
C PRO A 13 7.04 5.77 -25.78
N ASN A 14 7.13 5.56 -24.47
CA ASN A 14 5.95 5.49 -23.60
C ASN A 14 5.33 6.87 -23.36
N ALA A 15 6.18 7.91 -23.27
CA ALA A 15 5.74 9.30 -23.17
C ALA A 15 5.06 9.74 -24.45
N GLN A 16 5.60 9.37 -25.60
CA GLN A 16 5.02 9.71 -26.90
C GLN A 16 3.68 8.98 -27.12
N ALA A 17 3.54 7.73 -26.66
CA ALA A 17 2.27 7.01 -26.69
C ALA A 17 1.18 7.69 -25.83
N LEU A 18 1.52 8.15 -24.62
CA LEU A 18 0.61 8.92 -23.77
C LEU A 18 0.20 10.23 -24.45
N TRP A 19 1.18 10.98 -24.95
CA TRP A 19 0.93 12.25 -25.64
C TRP A 19 0.00 12.07 -26.85
N ASN A 20 0.28 11.09 -27.70
CA ASN A 20 -0.55 10.79 -28.85
C ASN A 20 -1.96 10.38 -28.43
N PHE A 21 -2.11 9.57 -27.38
CA PHE A 21 -3.43 9.22 -26.88
C PHE A 21 -4.21 10.45 -26.41
N LEU A 22 -3.61 11.30 -25.58
CA LEU A 22 -4.27 12.52 -25.10
C LEU A 22 -4.65 13.43 -26.26
N LYS A 23 -3.68 13.77 -27.13
CA LYS A 23 -3.83 14.70 -28.26
C LYS A 23 -5.01 14.34 -29.16
N HIS A 24 -5.21 13.05 -29.45
CA HIS A 24 -6.24 12.62 -30.40
C HIS A 24 -7.62 12.37 -29.77
N ASN A 25 -7.69 12.11 -28.45
CA ASN A 25 -8.93 11.61 -27.84
C ASN A 25 -9.60 12.60 -26.88
N TRP A 26 -8.87 13.55 -26.27
CA TRP A 26 -9.42 14.35 -25.16
C TRP A 26 -10.66 15.15 -25.52
N ARG A 27 -10.73 15.75 -26.73
CA ARG A 27 -11.88 16.52 -27.20
C ARG A 27 -13.13 15.66 -27.34
N ALA A 28 -13.01 14.54 -28.06
CA ALA A 28 -14.13 13.61 -28.27
C ALA A 28 -14.70 13.10 -26.94
N PHE A 29 -13.84 12.83 -25.96
CA PHE A 29 -14.27 12.42 -24.61
C PHE A 29 -14.92 13.56 -23.82
N SER A 30 -14.38 14.78 -23.92
CA SER A 30 -14.97 15.99 -23.32
C SER A 30 -16.36 16.27 -23.90
N ASP A 31 -16.50 16.24 -25.22
CA ASP A 31 -17.76 16.50 -25.94
C ASP A 31 -18.83 15.43 -25.64
N ALA A 32 -18.40 14.19 -25.37
CA ALA A 32 -19.26 13.09 -24.94
C ALA A 32 -19.60 13.12 -23.43
N GLY A 33 -19.20 14.17 -22.69
CA GLY A 33 -19.47 14.31 -21.26
C GLY A 33 -18.68 13.35 -20.36
N LYS A 34 -17.61 12.73 -20.89
CA LYS A 34 -16.75 11.78 -20.17
C LYS A 34 -15.28 12.26 -20.25
N PRO A 35 -14.91 13.37 -19.60
CA PRO A 35 -13.58 13.94 -19.73
C PRO A 35 -12.50 12.94 -19.28
N LEU A 36 -11.36 12.98 -19.97
CA LEU A 36 -10.18 12.21 -19.55
C LEU A 36 -9.58 12.84 -18.29
N ALA A 37 -9.35 12.04 -17.25
CA ALA A 37 -8.59 12.42 -16.07
C ALA A 37 -7.15 11.88 -16.18
N VAL A 38 -6.17 12.73 -15.87
CA VAL A 38 -4.75 12.35 -15.82
C VAL A 38 -4.27 12.48 -14.37
N SER A 39 -3.78 11.39 -13.79
CA SER A 39 -3.09 11.38 -12.50
C SER A 39 -1.63 11.01 -12.73
N VAL A 40 -0.73 11.82 -12.20
CA VAL A 40 0.73 11.62 -12.31
C VAL A 40 1.25 11.28 -10.92
N ALA A 41 1.87 10.11 -10.81
CA ALA A 41 2.50 9.64 -9.60
C ALA A 41 3.70 8.76 -9.97
N GLU A 42 4.60 8.56 -9.02
CA GLU A 42 5.68 7.58 -9.16
C GLU A 42 5.08 6.21 -9.49
N HIS A 43 5.60 5.54 -10.53
CA HIS A 43 5.11 4.22 -10.89
C HIS A 43 5.62 3.19 -9.89
N ARG A 44 4.73 2.78 -8.98
CA ARG A 44 4.96 1.62 -8.12
C ARG A 44 4.73 0.34 -8.93
N ALA A 45 5.65 -0.62 -8.82
CA ALA A 45 5.51 -1.91 -9.46
C ALA A 45 4.21 -2.59 -8.99
N LYS A 46 3.45 -3.23 -9.90
CA LYS A 46 2.21 -3.94 -9.56
C LYS A 46 2.38 -4.91 -8.38
N ARG A 47 3.57 -5.52 -8.25
CA ARG A 47 3.95 -6.38 -7.11
C ARG A 47 3.90 -5.66 -5.76
N SER A 48 4.30 -4.38 -5.69
CA SER A 48 4.20 -3.56 -4.49
C SER A 48 2.74 -3.28 -4.09
N THR A 49 1.85 -3.11 -5.07
CA THR A 49 0.41 -2.94 -4.81
C THR A 49 -0.23 -4.22 -4.24
N GLU A 50 0.09 -5.39 -4.80
CA GLU A 50 -0.38 -6.68 -4.26
C GLU A 50 0.21 -6.97 -2.87
N GLN A 51 1.49 -6.65 -2.64
CA GLN A 51 2.11 -6.77 -1.32
C GLN A 51 1.43 -5.86 -0.29
N ASN A 52 1.11 -4.61 -0.64
CA ASN A 52 0.37 -3.71 0.24
C ASN A 52 -1.04 -4.23 0.53
N LYS A 53 -1.74 -4.75 -0.49
CA LYS A 53 -3.05 -5.38 -0.30
C LYS A 53 -2.97 -6.59 0.65
N ARG A 54 -1.94 -7.43 0.50
CA ARG A 54 -1.69 -8.57 1.40
C ARG A 54 -1.42 -8.11 2.84
N LEU A 55 -0.60 -7.09 3.05
CA LEU A 55 -0.36 -6.52 4.38
C LEU A 55 -1.67 -6.09 5.04
N TRP A 56 -2.56 -5.42 4.31
CA TRP A 56 -3.85 -5.00 4.87
C TRP A 56 -4.78 -6.18 5.16
N ALA A 57 -4.80 -7.22 4.32
CA ALA A 57 -5.55 -8.43 4.62
C ALA A 57 -5.08 -9.07 5.94
N LEU A 58 -3.76 -9.26 6.07
CA LEU A 58 -3.11 -9.77 7.29
C LEU A 58 -3.51 -8.96 8.54
N LEU A 59 -3.43 -7.63 8.46
CA LEU A 59 -3.77 -6.76 9.59
C LEU A 59 -5.26 -6.77 9.94
N ASN A 60 -6.15 -6.96 8.96
CA ASN A 60 -7.58 -7.11 9.23
C ASN A 60 -7.87 -8.45 9.92
N GLU A 61 -7.23 -9.55 9.50
CA GLU A 61 -7.35 -10.83 10.20
C GLU A 61 -6.87 -10.73 11.66
N ILE A 62 -5.77 -10.00 11.90
CA ILE A 62 -5.30 -9.71 13.27
C ILE A 62 -6.33 -8.85 14.02
N ALA A 63 -6.89 -7.82 13.41
CA ALA A 63 -7.89 -6.97 14.05
C ALA A 63 -9.14 -7.75 14.49
N GLU A 64 -9.58 -8.70 13.66
CA GLU A 64 -10.75 -9.53 13.91
C GLU A 64 -10.50 -10.59 15.01
N GLN A 65 -9.31 -11.19 15.03
CA GLN A 65 -9.03 -12.35 15.90
C GLN A 65 -8.26 -11.99 17.18
N ALA A 66 -7.35 -11.00 17.13
CA ALA A 66 -6.50 -10.66 18.27
C ALA A 66 -7.23 -9.77 19.27
N MET A 67 -7.24 -10.20 20.53
CA MET A 67 -7.64 -9.38 21.67
C MET A 67 -6.41 -9.11 22.53
N LEU A 68 -6.07 -7.84 22.70
CA LEU A 68 -4.96 -7.39 23.55
C LEU A 68 -5.55 -6.53 24.68
N ASP A 69 -5.15 -6.78 25.92
CA ASP A 69 -5.65 -6.08 27.12
C ASP A 69 -7.19 -6.05 27.21
N GLY A 70 -7.85 -7.13 26.77
CA GLY A 70 -9.31 -7.26 26.78
C GLY A 70 -10.04 -6.43 25.72
N LYS A 71 -9.32 -5.91 24.70
CA LYS A 71 -9.90 -5.12 23.62
C LYS A 71 -9.37 -5.55 22.25
N HIS A 72 -10.23 -5.42 21.23
CA HIS A 72 -9.84 -5.48 19.82
C HIS A 72 -9.39 -4.09 19.32
N TYR A 73 -8.33 -4.10 18.52
CA TYR A 73 -7.79 -2.90 17.88
C TYR A 73 -8.04 -2.94 16.38
N SER A 74 -8.21 -1.77 15.76
CA SER A 74 -8.40 -1.66 14.32
C SER A 74 -7.14 -2.08 13.56
N ALA A 75 -7.31 -2.47 12.29
CA ALA A 75 -6.18 -2.78 11.41
C ALA A 75 -5.19 -1.60 11.30
N GLU A 76 -5.68 -0.35 11.34
CA GLU A 76 -4.81 0.84 11.37
C GLU A 76 -4.00 0.96 12.66
N ALA A 77 -4.60 0.68 13.81
CA ALA A 77 -3.88 0.69 15.09
C ALA A 77 -2.81 -0.41 15.10
N TRP A 78 -3.13 -1.60 14.57
CA TRP A 78 -2.15 -2.66 14.37
C TRP A 78 -1.06 -2.28 13.38
N HIS A 79 -1.40 -1.58 12.29
CA HIS A 79 -0.41 -1.07 11.33
C HIS A 79 0.59 -0.13 12.01
N GLU A 80 0.13 0.84 12.79
CA GLU A 80 1.02 1.75 13.52
C GLU A 80 1.87 1.03 14.56
N TRP A 81 1.26 0.11 15.31
CA TRP A 81 1.99 -0.66 16.32
C TRP A 81 3.07 -1.54 15.68
N THR A 82 2.74 -2.30 14.64
CA THR A 82 3.67 -3.22 13.95
C THR A 82 4.83 -2.48 13.29
N LYS A 83 4.61 -1.29 12.71
CA LYS A 83 5.70 -0.42 12.24
C LYS A 83 6.68 -0.07 13.35
N ARG A 84 6.17 0.41 14.49
CA ARG A 84 7.00 0.78 15.64
C ARG A 84 7.81 -0.40 16.19
N GLN A 85 7.21 -1.59 16.20
CA GLN A 85 7.86 -2.79 16.74
C GLN A 85 8.88 -3.42 15.79
N PHE A 86 8.56 -3.52 14.49
CA PHE A 86 9.33 -4.35 13.56
C PHE A 86 10.18 -3.57 12.55
N ILE A 87 9.92 -2.28 12.38
CA ILE A 87 10.73 -1.37 11.56
C ILE A 87 11.51 -0.42 12.46
N GLY A 88 10.81 0.23 13.40
CA GLY A 88 11.38 1.15 14.36
C GLY A 88 10.64 2.48 14.41
N VAL A 89 11.24 3.44 15.11
CA VAL A 89 10.67 4.77 15.34
C VAL A 89 11.63 5.88 14.93
N GLU A 90 11.08 7.01 14.51
CA GLU A 90 11.79 8.27 14.28
C GLU A 90 11.42 9.27 15.38
N GLU A 91 12.40 10.02 15.86
CA GLU A 91 12.21 11.08 16.86
C GLU A 91 11.66 12.36 16.21
N LEU A 92 10.63 12.92 16.85
CA LEU A 92 10.02 14.17 16.45
C LEU A 92 10.58 15.32 17.28
N PRO A 93 10.65 16.54 16.72
CA PRO A 93 10.93 17.74 17.50
C PRO A 93 9.97 17.84 18.69
N GLY A 94 10.53 17.99 19.90
CA GLY A 94 9.76 17.99 21.15
C GLY A 94 9.70 16.64 21.90
N GLY A 95 10.43 15.61 21.43
CA GLY A 95 10.66 14.37 22.19
C GLY A 95 9.61 13.28 21.99
N GLY A 96 8.68 13.45 21.06
CA GLY A 96 7.75 12.40 20.63
C GLY A 96 8.40 11.42 19.64
N THR A 97 7.74 10.29 19.38
CA THR A 97 8.19 9.31 18.37
C THR A 97 7.05 8.88 17.44
N VAL A 98 7.41 8.60 16.18
CA VAL A 98 6.50 8.08 15.15
C VAL A 98 7.07 6.81 14.52
N GLY A 99 6.21 5.88 14.09
CA GLY A 99 6.66 4.65 13.44
C GLY A 99 7.19 4.92 12.03
N ILE A 100 8.36 4.38 11.71
CA ILE A 100 8.99 4.55 10.38
C ILE A 100 8.07 3.96 9.31
N SER A 101 7.86 4.72 8.23
CA SER A 101 6.94 4.34 7.15
C SER A 101 7.39 3.08 6.42
N THR A 102 6.45 2.19 6.11
CA THR A 102 6.68 1.02 5.24
C THR A 102 7.14 1.39 3.83
N THR A 103 6.90 2.64 3.39
CA THR A 103 7.36 3.15 2.09
C THR A 103 8.88 3.28 2.01
N THR A 104 9.60 3.20 3.13
CA THR A 104 11.06 3.21 3.19
C THR A 104 11.67 1.83 2.91
N LEU A 105 10.89 0.75 3.02
CA LEU A 105 11.36 -0.62 2.84
C LEU A 105 11.45 -0.98 1.36
N ASN A 106 12.50 -1.71 1.00
CA ASN A 106 12.57 -2.40 -0.28
C ASN A 106 11.68 -3.65 -0.30
N VAL A 107 11.58 -4.33 -1.45
CA VAL A 107 10.68 -5.49 -1.64
C VAL A 107 11.01 -6.66 -0.71
N GLU A 108 12.30 -6.89 -0.44
CA GLU A 108 12.77 -7.97 0.43
C GLU A 108 12.51 -7.63 1.90
N GLU A 109 12.86 -6.42 2.32
CA GLU A 109 12.59 -5.91 3.68
C GLU A 109 11.10 -5.91 4.00
N PHE A 110 10.26 -5.51 3.04
CA PHE A 110 8.80 -5.53 3.20
C PHE A 110 8.26 -6.96 3.30
N GLY A 111 8.85 -7.91 2.56
CA GLY A 111 8.54 -9.33 2.69
C GLY A 111 8.88 -9.85 4.09
N ALA A 112 10.09 -9.59 4.57
CA ALA A 112 10.54 -9.97 5.92
C ALA A 112 9.68 -9.31 7.01
N TYR A 113 9.25 -8.07 6.81
CA TYR A 113 8.33 -7.36 7.71
C TYR A 113 6.98 -8.09 7.84
N MET A 114 6.34 -8.47 6.73
CA MET A 114 5.08 -9.23 6.78
C MET A 114 5.25 -10.58 7.48
N THR A 115 6.32 -11.32 7.19
CA THR A 115 6.60 -12.61 7.85
C THR A 115 6.79 -12.46 9.36
N ARG A 116 7.42 -11.36 9.82
CA ARG A 116 7.55 -11.06 11.25
C ARG A 116 6.19 -10.80 11.91
N ILE A 117 5.30 -10.07 11.23
CA ILE A 117 3.93 -9.83 11.72
C ILE A 117 3.16 -11.16 11.84
N GLU A 118 3.19 -11.98 10.78
CA GLU A 118 2.54 -13.30 10.76
C GLU A 118 3.04 -14.18 11.92
N ALA A 119 4.36 -14.33 12.06
CA ALA A 119 4.96 -15.14 13.11
C ALA A 119 4.61 -14.62 14.51
N TRP A 120 4.64 -13.31 14.72
CA TRP A 120 4.26 -12.70 15.98
C TRP A 120 2.78 -12.94 16.31
N ALA A 121 1.88 -12.76 15.34
CA ALA A 121 0.44 -12.95 15.56
C ALA A 121 0.08 -14.40 15.87
N VAL A 122 0.71 -15.37 15.19
CA VAL A 122 0.58 -16.80 15.51
C VAL A 122 1.07 -17.07 16.94
N GLN A 123 2.24 -16.56 17.30
CA GLN A 123 2.84 -16.84 18.61
C GLN A 123 2.07 -16.22 19.78
N ASN A 124 1.51 -15.02 19.61
CA ASN A 124 0.91 -14.26 20.70
C ASN A 124 -0.60 -14.47 20.83
N PHE A 125 -1.29 -14.73 19.71
CA PHE A 125 -2.75 -14.85 19.69
C PHE A 125 -3.24 -16.19 19.17
N GLY A 126 -2.35 -17.08 18.68
CA GLY A 126 -2.74 -18.36 18.10
C GLY A 126 -3.54 -18.20 16.81
N ILE A 127 -3.37 -17.09 16.09
CA ILE A 127 -4.11 -16.79 14.87
C ILE A 127 -3.70 -17.74 13.76
N GLU A 128 -4.69 -18.30 13.06
CA GLU A 128 -4.51 -19.04 11.83
C GLU A 128 -4.90 -18.14 10.64
N PHE A 129 -3.93 -17.80 9.81
CA PHE A 129 -4.16 -17.02 8.60
C PHE A 129 -4.70 -17.90 7.48
N ARG A 130 -5.72 -17.42 6.77
CA ARG A 130 -6.28 -18.14 5.61
C ARG A 130 -5.65 -17.59 4.33
N ASP A 131 -5.10 -18.48 3.49
CA ASP A 131 -4.53 -18.15 2.18
C ASP A 131 -5.56 -17.60 1.18
#